data_AF-A0A2G1LSK5-F1
#
_entry.id   AF-A0A2G1LSK5-F1
#
_cell.length_a   1.000
_cell.length_b   1.000
_cell.length_c   1.000
_cell.angle_alpha   90.00
_cell.angle_beta   90.00
_cell.angle_gamma   90.00
#
_symmetry.space_group_name_H-M   'P 1'
#
loop_
_entity.id
_entity.type
_entity.pdbx_description
1 polymer ?
#
loop_
_entity_poly.entity_id
_entity_poly.type
_entity_poly.pdbx_seq_one_letter_code
_entity_poly.pdbx_strand_id
1 'polypeptide(L)'
;MMRGCRQLGAMAAAVLFLSGAGAAAGQTPKNTAQTTGSHSIIAGDTPRAKAAPLTMRKIILVGDSTVAPVSGWGGAFCAYHVAAHVACVNLARGGRSSRSYREEGSWDVALAEMSVSGYAATYVLIQFGHNDQNHGMKVWTDIDTEYPENLRGFVREARVRGAIPVLVTPMVRRLFKDGALDNILAIWAGKMRAVADEMQVPVIDLNRASAALVSSLGPDGAPYLAQLRPGETPPTPPTATGEPGPLYRFDLRDDPTHLGDGGARRIAAIVAHDLAVAAPGLSGVIAP
;
A
#
# COMPACT_ATOMS: atom_id res chain seq x y z
N MET A 1 60.80 4.98 -25.87
CA MET A 1 61.00 5.01 -24.40
C MET A 1 59.68 4.59 -23.77
N MET A 2 59.49 3.30 -23.42
CA MET A 2 59.55 2.74 -22.04
C MET A 2 58.74 3.56 -21.02
N ARG A 3 57.85 3.04 -20.15
CA ARG A 3 57.32 1.72 -19.77
C ARG A 3 56.05 2.02 -18.94
N GLY A 4 55.01 1.19 -18.95
CA GLY A 4 54.56 0.58 -17.69
C GLY A 4 53.10 0.14 -17.71
N CYS A 5 52.92 -1.18 -17.84
CA CYS A 5 51.68 -1.95 -17.84
C CYS A 5 51.21 -2.20 -16.38
N ARG A 6 49.89 -2.21 -16.12
CA ARG A 6 49.31 -2.87 -14.93
C ARG A 6 48.17 -3.80 -15.34
N GLN A 7 48.33 -5.05 -14.95
CA GLN A 7 47.51 -6.22 -15.28
C GLN A 7 46.20 -6.26 -14.47
N LEU A 8 45.14 -6.74 -15.12
CA LEU A 8 43.96 -7.32 -14.48
C LEU A 8 44.30 -8.72 -13.96
N GLY A 9 43.92 -9.01 -12.71
CA GLY A 9 43.95 -10.36 -12.14
C GLY A 9 42.53 -10.84 -11.85
N ALA A 10 42.07 -11.84 -12.60
CA ALA A 10 40.87 -12.62 -12.32
C ALA A 10 41.24 -13.81 -11.41
N MET A 11 40.46 -14.07 -10.37
CA MET A 11 40.55 -15.32 -9.60
C MET A 11 39.41 -16.27 -9.99
N ALA A 12 39.79 -17.39 -10.60
CA ALA A 12 38.95 -18.56 -10.82
C ALA A 12 39.10 -19.52 -9.62
N ALA A 13 37.98 -20.00 -9.08
CA ALA A 13 37.97 -21.08 -8.10
C ALA A 13 37.77 -22.41 -8.81
N ALA A 14 38.74 -23.30 -8.68
CA ALA A 14 38.79 -24.62 -9.29
C ALA A 14 37.95 -25.64 -8.52
N VAL A 15 37.19 -26.44 -9.28
CA VAL A 15 36.51 -27.65 -8.83
C VAL A 15 37.52 -28.79 -8.79
N LEU A 16 37.68 -29.47 -7.65
CA LEU A 16 38.39 -30.74 -7.56
C LEU A 16 37.39 -31.88 -7.33
N PHE A 17 37.30 -32.75 -8.34
CA PHE A 17 36.74 -34.09 -8.22
C PHE A 17 37.78 -35.03 -7.59
N LEU A 18 37.39 -35.80 -6.59
CA LEU A 18 38.02 -37.08 -6.30
C LEU A 18 36.98 -38.20 -6.40
N SER A 19 37.22 -39.08 -7.37
CA SER A 19 36.57 -40.37 -7.51
C SER A 19 37.35 -41.44 -6.74
N GLY A 20 36.63 -42.32 -6.05
CA GLY A 20 37.16 -43.52 -5.43
C GLY A 20 36.03 -44.52 -5.19
N ALA A 21 35.99 -45.58 -5.99
CA ALA A 21 34.99 -46.63 -5.97
C ALA A 21 35.30 -47.71 -4.90
N GLY A 22 34.26 -48.37 -4.38
CA GLY A 22 34.38 -49.59 -3.58
C GLY A 22 33.04 -50.06 -3.03
N ALA A 23 32.48 -51.11 -3.64
CA ALA A 23 31.19 -51.70 -3.31
C ALA A 23 31.22 -52.53 -2.01
N ALA A 24 30.11 -52.52 -1.25
CA ALA A 24 29.64 -53.72 -0.53
C ALA A 24 28.17 -53.55 -0.12
N ALA A 25 27.40 -54.59 -0.42
CA ALA A 25 25.98 -54.70 -0.13
C ALA A 25 25.69 -54.94 1.37
N GLY A 26 24.48 -54.56 1.77
CA GLY A 26 23.72 -55.27 2.80
C GLY A 26 23.92 -54.78 4.24
N GLN A 27 22.94 -54.04 4.74
CA GLN A 27 22.15 -54.41 5.93
C GLN A 27 21.12 -53.31 6.20
N THR A 28 19.84 -53.69 6.16
CA THR A 28 18.76 -52.90 6.73
C THR A 28 19.05 -52.67 8.22
N PRO A 29 19.13 -51.43 8.72
CA PRO A 29 19.22 -51.22 10.15
C PRO A 29 17.89 -51.65 10.77
N LYS A 30 17.95 -52.71 11.57
CA LYS A 30 16.87 -53.13 12.47
C LYS A 30 16.55 -51.95 13.38
N ASN A 31 15.26 -51.60 13.45
CA ASN A 31 14.72 -50.67 14.43
C ASN A 31 14.93 -51.27 15.83
N THR A 32 16.06 -50.96 16.47
CA THR A 32 16.26 -51.18 17.90
C THR A 32 15.53 -50.08 18.64
N ALA A 33 14.44 -50.47 19.31
CA ALA A 33 13.77 -49.64 20.29
C ALA A 33 14.78 -49.17 21.35
N GLN A 34 15.26 -47.94 21.21
CA GLN A 34 15.98 -47.24 22.27
C GLN A 34 14.94 -46.79 23.29
N THR A 35 14.86 -47.59 24.35
CA THR A 35 14.73 -47.18 25.75
C THR A 35 14.32 -45.72 25.98
N THR A 36 13.12 -45.58 26.53
CA THR A 36 12.56 -44.42 27.24
C THR A 36 13.61 -43.56 27.93
N GLY A 37 14.14 -42.58 27.20
CA GLY A 37 14.74 -41.41 27.79
C GLY A 37 13.62 -40.59 28.39
N SER A 38 13.59 -40.50 29.71
CA SER A 38 12.74 -39.55 30.42
C SER A 38 13.07 -38.16 29.91
N HIS A 39 12.27 -37.63 28.98
CA HIS A 39 12.17 -36.19 28.82
C HIS A 39 11.70 -35.68 30.18
N SER A 40 12.65 -35.21 31.00
CA SER A 40 12.34 -34.37 32.14
C SER A 40 11.64 -33.15 31.55
N ILE A 41 10.31 -33.22 31.49
CA ILE A 41 9.46 -32.05 31.42
C ILE A 41 9.92 -31.25 32.61
N ILE A 42 10.58 -30.12 32.36
CA ILE A 42 11.02 -29.22 33.40
C ILE A 42 9.78 -28.89 34.23
N ALA A 43 9.64 -29.59 35.36
CA ALA A 43 8.71 -29.30 36.42
C ALA A 43 9.29 -28.09 37.16
N GLY A 44 9.18 -26.95 36.51
CA GLY A 44 9.38 -25.65 37.11
C GLY A 44 8.13 -24.85 36.76
N ASP A 45 7.19 -24.78 37.70
CA ASP A 45 6.05 -23.85 37.69
C ASP A 45 6.57 -22.41 37.82
N THR A 46 7.39 -21.97 36.86
CA THR A 46 7.71 -20.56 36.72
C THR A 46 6.43 -19.91 36.24
N PRO A 47 5.81 -18.98 37.01
CA PRO A 47 4.56 -18.37 36.59
C PRO A 47 4.75 -17.78 35.21
N ARG A 48 3.96 -18.26 34.23
CA ARG A 48 4.02 -17.74 32.86
C ARG A 48 3.83 -16.24 32.93
N ALA A 49 4.85 -15.49 32.51
CA ALA A 49 4.76 -14.04 32.45
C ALA A 49 3.54 -13.65 31.62
N LYS A 50 2.66 -12.82 32.20
CA LYS A 50 1.46 -12.35 31.51
C LYS A 50 1.89 -11.38 30.41
N ALA A 51 1.57 -11.72 29.16
CA ALA A 51 1.80 -10.81 28.03
C ALA A 51 1.03 -9.49 28.25
N ALA A 52 1.64 -8.37 27.86
CA ALA A 52 0.96 -7.09 27.86
C ALA A 52 -0.26 -7.15 26.92
N PRO A 53 -1.43 -6.63 27.32
CA PRO A 53 -2.60 -6.61 26.45
C PRO A 53 -2.36 -5.70 25.26
N LEU A 54 -2.82 -6.12 24.07
CA LEU A 54 -2.78 -5.31 22.86
C LEU A 54 -4.08 -4.51 22.72
N THR A 55 -3.96 -3.25 22.33
CA THR A 55 -5.12 -2.40 22.01
C THR A 55 -5.41 -2.47 20.51
N MET A 56 -6.43 -3.23 20.15
CA MET A 56 -6.85 -3.40 18.76
C MET A 56 -7.37 -2.07 18.19
N ARG A 57 -6.89 -1.70 17.00
CA ARG A 57 -7.36 -0.52 16.24
C ARG A 57 -7.70 -0.93 14.82
N LYS A 58 -8.48 -0.12 14.13
CA LYS A 58 -8.81 -0.31 12.73
C LYS A 58 -8.49 0.94 11.92
N ILE A 59 -7.95 0.74 10.72
CA ILE A 59 -7.77 1.75 9.69
C ILE A 59 -8.51 1.27 8.45
N ILE A 60 -9.44 2.07 7.95
CA ILE A 60 -10.20 1.82 6.73
C ILE A 60 -9.70 2.80 5.66
N LEU A 61 -9.33 2.30 4.49
CA LEU A 61 -8.93 3.13 3.35
C LEU A 61 -10.10 3.22 2.36
N VAL A 62 -10.48 4.45 2.02
CA VAL A 62 -11.55 4.77 1.07
C VAL A 62 -10.97 5.68 -0.01
N GLY A 63 -11.20 5.34 -1.27
CA GLY A 63 -10.77 6.17 -2.37
C GLY A 63 -10.89 5.52 -3.74
N ASP A 64 -10.16 6.08 -4.69
CA ASP A 64 -10.12 5.65 -6.09
C ASP A 64 -9.00 4.62 -6.39
N SER A 65 -8.64 4.45 -7.66
CA SER A 65 -7.61 3.50 -8.09
C SER A 65 -6.23 3.81 -7.51
N THR A 66 -5.95 5.06 -7.14
CA THR A 66 -4.66 5.45 -6.56
C THR A 66 -4.51 5.06 -5.08
N VAL A 67 -5.58 4.58 -4.45
CA VAL A 67 -5.58 3.94 -3.12
C VAL A 67 -5.81 2.42 -3.23
N ALA A 68 -6.56 1.98 -4.25
CA ALA A 68 -6.96 0.59 -4.44
C ALA A 68 -5.75 -0.37 -4.50
N PRO A 69 -5.95 -1.66 -4.18
CA PRO A 69 -4.90 -2.67 -4.32
C PRO A 69 -4.30 -2.69 -5.73
N VAL A 70 -2.99 -2.92 -5.80
CA VAL A 70 -2.17 -3.11 -7.02
C VAL A 70 -1.98 -1.89 -7.92
N SER A 71 -2.89 -0.92 -7.92
CA SER A 71 -2.75 0.31 -8.70
C SER A 71 -2.53 1.56 -7.84
N GLY A 72 -2.65 1.41 -6.52
CA GLY A 72 -2.54 2.48 -5.54
C GLY A 72 -1.64 2.17 -4.35
N TRP A 73 -1.48 3.15 -3.47
CA TRP A 73 -0.59 3.07 -2.31
C TRP A 73 -1.15 2.24 -1.15
N GLY A 74 -2.48 2.08 -1.06
CA GLY A 74 -3.15 1.55 0.13
C GLY A 74 -2.74 0.12 0.50
N GLY A 75 -2.50 -0.73 -0.50
CA GLY A 75 -2.01 -2.10 -0.26
C GLY A 75 -0.63 -2.11 0.41
N ALA A 76 0.31 -1.31 -0.11
CA ALA A 76 1.65 -1.19 0.47
C ALA A 76 1.62 -0.56 1.87
N PHE A 77 0.75 0.42 2.10
CA PHE A 77 0.54 0.99 3.43
C PHE A 77 0.11 -0.06 4.44
N CYS A 78 -0.96 -0.83 4.14
CA CYS A 78 -1.41 -1.88 5.04
C CYS A 78 -0.35 -2.97 5.29
N ALA A 79 0.45 -3.31 4.28
CA ALA A 79 1.41 -4.40 4.37
C ALA A 79 2.70 -4.03 5.12
N TYR A 80 3.21 -2.81 4.93
CA TYR A 80 4.55 -2.43 5.38
C TYR A 80 4.58 -1.43 6.52
N HIS A 81 3.50 -0.67 6.71
CA HIS A 81 3.49 0.48 7.62
C HIS A 81 2.53 0.32 8.81
N VAL A 82 1.68 -0.71 8.82
CA VAL A 82 0.68 -0.92 9.88
C VAL A 82 1.11 -2.08 10.79
N ALA A 83 1.12 -1.84 12.11
CA ALA A 83 1.45 -2.88 13.07
C ALA A 83 0.47 -4.06 13.01
N ALA A 84 0.97 -5.28 13.25
CA ALA A 84 0.22 -6.53 13.07
C ALA A 84 -1.09 -6.65 13.89
N HIS A 85 -1.23 -5.87 14.97
CA HIS A 85 -2.43 -5.86 15.83
C HIS A 85 -3.44 -4.75 15.44
N VAL A 86 -3.22 -4.07 14.32
CA VAL A 86 -4.14 -3.09 13.73
C VAL A 86 -4.74 -3.68 12.47
N ALA A 87 -6.06 -3.74 12.40
CA ALA A 87 -6.75 -4.15 11.19
C ALA A 87 -6.65 -3.03 10.14
N CYS A 88 -6.12 -3.34 8.96
CA CYS A 88 -6.06 -2.41 7.84
C CYS A 88 -6.93 -2.94 6.70
N VAL A 89 -8.04 -2.25 6.42
CA VAL A 89 -9.05 -2.68 5.44
C VAL A 89 -9.06 -1.70 4.29
N ASN A 90 -8.63 -2.13 3.10
CA ASN A 90 -8.65 -1.31 1.90
C ASN A 90 -9.96 -1.50 1.13
N LEU A 91 -10.86 -0.53 1.20
CA LEU A 91 -12.14 -0.51 0.50
C LEU A 91 -12.12 0.37 -0.75
N ALA A 92 -10.98 0.95 -1.11
CA ALA A 92 -10.87 1.79 -2.30
C ALA A 92 -11.17 1.02 -3.59
N ARG A 93 -11.78 1.71 -4.56
CA ARG A 93 -12.26 1.12 -5.81
C ARG A 93 -11.86 1.95 -7.02
N GLY A 94 -11.23 1.30 -7.99
CA GLY A 94 -10.78 1.95 -9.22
C GLY A 94 -11.92 2.59 -10.01
N GLY A 95 -11.63 3.75 -10.60
CA GLY A 95 -12.55 4.49 -11.48
C GLY A 95 -13.69 5.22 -10.76
N ARG A 96 -13.69 5.30 -9.42
CA ARG A 96 -14.73 6.01 -8.68
C ARG A 96 -14.33 7.44 -8.37
N SER A 97 -15.29 8.35 -8.42
CA SER A 97 -15.20 9.70 -7.85
C SER A 97 -15.84 9.75 -6.47
N SER A 98 -15.76 10.90 -5.79
CA SER A 98 -16.45 11.11 -4.51
C SER A 98 -17.96 10.87 -4.65
N ARG A 99 -18.57 11.26 -5.78
CA ARG A 99 -19.99 11.02 -6.07
C ARG A 99 -20.26 9.56 -6.45
N SER A 100 -19.53 9.01 -7.42
CA SER A 100 -19.89 7.68 -7.93
C SER A 100 -19.66 6.58 -6.90
N TYR A 101 -18.68 6.73 -5.99
CA TYR A 101 -18.44 5.80 -4.87
C TYR A 101 -19.65 5.74 -3.92
N ARG A 102 -20.36 6.86 -3.78
CA ARG A 102 -21.60 6.98 -3.01
C ARG A 102 -22.78 6.37 -3.75
N GLU A 103 -22.99 6.76 -5.00
CA GLU A 103 -24.14 6.33 -5.82
C GLU A 103 -24.21 4.81 -6.00
N GLU A 104 -23.06 4.13 -6.05
CA GLU A 104 -23.01 2.67 -6.23
C GLU A 104 -23.07 1.87 -4.91
N GLY A 105 -23.19 2.53 -3.76
CA GLY A 105 -23.28 1.88 -2.44
C GLY A 105 -21.93 1.48 -1.82
N SER A 106 -20.79 1.82 -2.44
CA SER A 106 -19.47 1.51 -1.86
C SER A 106 -19.22 2.26 -0.55
N TRP A 107 -19.82 3.43 -0.37
CA TRP A 107 -19.79 4.15 0.91
C TRP A 107 -20.60 3.44 2.00
N ASP A 108 -21.72 2.82 1.68
CA ASP A 108 -22.53 2.08 2.65
C ASP A 108 -21.76 0.88 3.21
N VAL A 109 -20.96 0.22 2.37
CA VAL A 109 -20.02 -0.84 2.80
C VAL A 109 -18.99 -0.28 3.79
N ALA A 110 -18.42 0.89 3.52
CA ALA A 110 -17.46 1.52 4.43
C ALA A 110 -18.11 1.93 5.76
N LEU A 111 -19.33 2.47 5.73
CA LEU A 111 -20.10 2.81 6.93
C LEU A 111 -20.41 1.56 7.79
N ALA A 112 -20.73 0.44 7.14
CA ALA A 112 -20.94 -0.83 7.84
C ALA A 112 -19.64 -1.32 8.50
N GLU A 113 -18.52 -1.26 7.78
CA GLU A 113 -17.20 -1.68 8.30
C GLU A 113 -16.72 -0.80 9.47
N MET A 114 -17.04 0.51 9.44
CA MET A 114 -16.79 1.44 10.55
C MET A 114 -17.57 1.07 11.82
N SER A 115 -18.75 0.48 11.66
CA SER A 115 -19.66 0.14 12.77
C SER A 115 -19.31 -1.16 13.48
N VAL A 116 -18.33 -1.93 12.95
CA VAL A 116 -17.88 -3.18 13.58
C VAL A 116 -17.21 -2.89 14.91
N SER A 117 -17.72 -3.51 15.98
CA SER A 117 -17.23 -3.34 17.35
C SER A 117 -15.93 -4.13 17.63
N GLY A 118 -15.36 -3.93 18.82
CA GLY A 118 -14.16 -4.65 19.27
C GLY A 118 -12.83 -3.93 19.02
N TYR A 119 -12.87 -2.74 18.41
CA TYR A 119 -11.71 -1.87 18.22
C TYR A 119 -11.78 -0.68 19.16
N ALA A 120 -10.66 -0.31 19.77
CA ALA A 120 -10.58 0.86 20.65
C ALA A 120 -10.74 2.17 19.88
N ALA A 121 -10.36 2.19 18.60
CA ALA A 121 -10.58 3.27 17.68
C ALA A 121 -10.61 2.77 16.23
N THR A 122 -11.47 3.37 15.42
CA THR A 122 -11.55 3.16 13.97
C THR A 122 -11.23 4.47 13.27
N TYR A 123 -10.23 4.47 12.40
CA TYR A 123 -9.89 5.59 11.52
C TYR A 123 -10.37 5.28 10.11
N VAL A 124 -10.81 6.31 9.39
CA VAL A 124 -11.07 6.21 7.96
C VAL A 124 -10.27 7.26 7.21
N LEU A 125 -9.40 6.82 6.30
CA LEU A 125 -8.67 7.67 5.38
C LEU A 125 -9.45 7.78 4.08
N ILE A 126 -9.76 9.02 3.67
CA ILE A 126 -10.63 9.30 2.53
C ILE A 126 -9.85 10.10 1.49
N GLN A 127 -9.66 9.53 0.29
CA GLN A 127 -8.95 10.15 -0.83
C GLN A 127 -9.76 10.07 -2.13
N PHE A 128 -10.13 11.22 -2.69
CA PHE A 128 -10.77 11.34 -4.01
C PHE A 128 -10.25 12.57 -4.75
N GLY A 129 -10.50 12.64 -6.05
CA GLY A 129 -10.11 13.77 -6.91
C GLY A 129 -9.71 13.35 -8.33
N HIS A 130 -9.11 12.18 -8.53
CA HIS A 130 -8.61 11.78 -9.87
C HIS A 130 -9.72 11.57 -10.89
N ASN A 131 -10.87 11.06 -10.46
CA ASN A 131 -12.01 10.80 -11.34
C ASN A 131 -13.03 11.94 -11.32
N ASP A 132 -13.11 12.65 -10.20
CA ASP A 132 -13.90 13.86 -10.00
C ASP A 132 -13.58 14.93 -11.05
N GLN A 133 -12.31 15.07 -11.43
CA GLN A 133 -11.83 16.03 -12.42
C GLN A 133 -12.17 15.72 -13.89
N ASN A 134 -12.71 14.54 -14.20
CA ASN A 134 -12.86 14.10 -15.58
C ASN A 134 -14.13 14.69 -16.24
N HIS A 135 -14.14 16.01 -16.49
CA HIS A 135 -15.26 16.74 -17.10
C HIS A 135 -15.89 16.00 -18.30
N GLY A 136 -17.23 15.96 -18.33
CA GLY A 136 -18.01 15.28 -19.38
C GLY A 136 -18.14 13.76 -19.22
N MET A 137 -17.46 13.16 -18.25
CA MET A 137 -17.61 11.73 -17.91
C MET A 137 -18.67 11.53 -16.82
N LYS A 138 -19.30 10.35 -16.77
CA LYS A 138 -20.31 9.99 -15.75
C LYS A 138 -19.81 10.17 -14.31
N VAL A 139 -18.51 10.04 -14.10
CA VAL A 139 -17.86 10.13 -12.78
C VAL A 139 -17.48 11.55 -12.39
N TRP A 140 -17.59 12.53 -13.29
CA TRP A 140 -17.26 13.93 -13.02
C TRP A 140 -18.12 14.50 -11.88
N THR A 141 -17.53 15.38 -11.08
CA THR A 141 -18.24 16.18 -10.08
C THR A 141 -17.92 17.66 -10.25
N ASP A 142 -18.88 18.54 -10.01
CA ASP A 142 -18.62 19.97 -9.93
C ASP A 142 -17.66 20.29 -8.76
N ILE A 143 -16.61 21.06 -9.04
CA ILE A 143 -15.53 21.33 -8.08
C ILE A 143 -15.95 22.32 -6.97
N ASP A 144 -16.91 23.19 -7.25
CA ASP A 144 -17.33 24.24 -6.31
C ASP A 144 -18.51 23.79 -5.45
N THR A 145 -19.34 22.88 -5.96
CA THR A 145 -20.59 22.47 -5.32
C THR A 145 -20.59 21.00 -4.88
N GLU A 146 -20.42 20.05 -5.80
CA GLU A 146 -20.58 18.62 -5.51
C GLU A 146 -19.39 18.03 -4.75
N TYR A 147 -18.15 18.29 -5.19
CA TYR A 147 -16.96 17.69 -4.58
C TYR A 147 -16.79 18.08 -3.11
N PRO A 148 -16.82 19.37 -2.73
CA PRO A 148 -16.72 19.76 -1.32
C PRO A 148 -17.87 19.18 -0.48
N GLU A 149 -19.09 19.13 -1.01
CA GLU A 149 -20.23 18.60 -0.27
C GLU A 149 -20.14 17.08 -0.06
N ASN A 150 -19.67 16.34 -1.06
CA ASN A 150 -19.39 14.92 -0.90
C ASN A 150 -18.34 14.68 0.20
N LEU A 151 -17.26 15.47 0.23
CA LEU A 151 -16.24 15.38 1.27
C LEU A 151 -16.80 15.67 2.66
N ARG A 152 -17.60 16.73 2.82
CA ARG A 152 -18.29 17.02 4.09
C ARG A 152 -19.21 15.88 4.49
N GLY A 153 -19.94 15.30 3.53
CA GLY A 153 -20.80 14.13 3.72
C GLY A 153 -20.02 12.96 4.33
N PHE A 154 -18.92 12.55 3.69
CA PHE A 154 -18.07 11.46 4.21
C PHE A 154 -17.60 11.72 5.64
N VAL A 155 -17.15 12.95 5.94
CA VAL A 155 -16.70 13.33 7.28
C VAL A 155 -17.82 13.25 8.31
N ARG A 156 -19.00 13.83 8.02
CA ARG A 156 -20.15 13.81 8.93
C ARG A 156 -20.60 12.38 9.21
N GLU A 157 -20.74 11.58 8.16
CA GLU A 157 -21.26 10.23 8.25
C GLU A 157 -20.28 9.28 8.96
N ALA A 158 -18.97 9.43 8.72
CA ALA A 158 -17.94 8.69 9.47
C ALA A 158 -17.98 9.01 10.97
N ARG A 159 -18.10 10.30 11.34
CA ARG A 159 -18.24 10.72 12.74
C ARG A 159 -19.48 10.13 13.40
N VAL A 160 -20.61 10.09 12.68
CA VAL A 160 -21.85 9.46 13.18
C VAL A 160 -21.66 7.97 13.46
N ARG A 161 -20.74 7.28 12.77
CA ARG A 161 -20.36 5.88 13.05
C ARG A 161 -19.28 5.73 14.13
N GLY A 162 -18.87 6.82 14.79
CA GLY A 162 -17.80 6.82 15.78
C GLY A 162 -16.40 6.64 15.19
N ALA A 163 -16.25 6.71 13.86
CA ALA A 163 -14.96 6.68 13.21
C ALA A 163 -14.29 8.07 13.23
N ILE A 164 -12.96 8.08 13.19
CA ILE A 164 -12.15 9.29 13.11
C ILE A 164 -11.77 9.51 11.63
N PRO A 165 -12.41 10.44 10.91
CA PRO A 165 -12.07 10.71 9.52
C PRO A 165 -10.76 11.47 9.41
N VAL A 166 -9.94 11.07 8.44
CA VAL A 166 -8.73 11.74 8.00
C VAL A 166 -8.85 11.94 6.49
N LEU A 167 -8.75 13.19 6.03
CA LEU A 167 -8.76 13.49 4.60
C LEU A 167 -7.35 13.34 4.03
N VAL A 168 -7.23 12.77 2.83
CA VAL A 168 -5.95 12.60 2.13
C VAL A 168 -6.09 13.23 0.76
N THR A 169 -5.33 14.29 0.49
CA THR A 169 -5.45 14.99 -0.80
C THR A 169 -5.05 14.08 -1.96
N PRO A 170 -5.65 14.21 -3.15
CA PRO A 170 -5.31 13.34 -4.27
C PRO A 170 -3.84 13.55 -4.67
N MET A 171 -3.08 12.48 -4.85
CA MET A 171 -1.69 12.58 -5.29
C MET A 171 -1.58 13.21 -6.68
N VAL A 172 -0.40 13.68 -7.05
CA VAL A 172 -0.18 14.22 -8.40
C VAL A 172 -0.20 13.11 -9.45
N ARG A 173 -0.60 13.47 -10.68
CA ARG A 173 -0.24 12.68 -11.86
C ARG A 173 1.18 13.03 -12.28
N ARG A 174 1.86 12.08 -12.92
CA ARG A 174 3.21 12.24 -13.48
C ARG A 174 3.15 12.93 -14.85
N LEU A 175 2.54 14.12 -14.87
CA LEU A 175 2.40 14.95 -16.06
C LEU A 175 3.44 16.06 -16.02
N PHE A 176 4.09 16.32 -17.15
CA PHE A 176 5.10 17.36 -17.25
C PHE A 176 4.80 18.26 -18.45
N LYS A 177 5.01 19.56 -18.24
CA LYS A 177 4.94 20.58 -19.29
C LYS A 177 6.22 21.42 -19.20
N ASP A 178 6.94 21.50 -20.32
CA ASP A 178 8.21 22.23 -20.40
C ASP A 178 9.23 21.81 -19.33
N GLY A 179 9.26 20.50 -19.01
CA GLY A 179 10.16 19.91 -18.01
C GLY A 179 9.73 20.08 -16.55
N ALA A 180 8.70 20.87 -16.27
CA ALA A 180 8.13 21.07 -14.94
C ALA A 180 6.88 20.22 -14.71
N LEU A 181 6.61 19.85 -13.47
CA LEU A 181 5.40 19.11 -13.09
C LEU A 181 4.14 19.95 -13.36
N ASP A 182 3.22 19.41 -14.14
CA ASP A 182 1.89 19.99 -14.38
C ASP A 182 0.87 19.41 -13.37
N ASN A 183 0.77 20.06 -12.21
CA ASN A 183 -0.08 19.60 -11.12
C ASN A 183 -1.55 20.02 -11.31
N ILE A 184 -2.24 19.33 -12.22
CA ILE A 184 -3.67 19.57 -12.50
C ILE A 184 -4.60 19.25 -11.32
N LEU A 185 -4.12 18.53 -10.30
CA LEU A 185 -4.90 18.16 -9.11
C LEU A 185 -4.74 19.14 -7.93
N ALA A 186 -3.91 20.17 -8.07
CA ALA A 186 -3.69 21.15 -7.01
C ALA A 186 -4.99 21.85 -6.56
N ILE A 187 -5.90 22.12 -7.50
CA ILE A 187 -7.18 22.78 -7.20
C ILE A 187 -8.10 21.87 -6.36
N TRP A 188 -8.13 20.56 -6.65
CA TRP A 188 -8.91 19.56 -5.92
C TRP A 188 -8.35 19.35 -4.52
N ALA A 189 -7.03 19.26 -4.40
CA ALA A 189 -6.35 19.25 -3.11
C ALA A 189 -6.62 20.54 -2.31
N GLY A 190 -6.70 21.70 -2.97
CA GLY A 190 -7.13 22.96 -2.37
C GLY A 190 -8.53 22.89 -1.74
N LYS A 191 -9.52 22.39 -2.48
CA LYS A 191 -10.88 22.20 -1.97
C LYS A 191 -10.92 21.24 -0.79
N MET A 192 -10.20 20.11 -0.88
CA MET A 192 -10.16 19.15 0.22
C MET A 192 -9.52 19.73 1.48
N ARG A 193 -8.43 20.50 1.36
CA ARG A 193 -7.82 21.20 2.50
C ARG A 193 -8.79 22.19 3.13
N ALA A 194 -9.51 22.97 2.33
CA ALA A 194 -10.52 23.90 2.83
C ALA A 194 -11.64 23.17 3.59
N VAL A 195 -12.11 22.02 3.10
CA VAL A 195 -13.08 21.18 3.83
C VAL A 195 -12.47 20.60 5.11
N ALA A 196 -11.21 20.18 5.09
CA ALA A 196 -10.53 19.66 6.28
C ALA A 196 -10.45 20.72 7.38
N ASP A 197 -10.05 21.94 7.02
CA ASP A 197 -10.01 23.09 7.92
C ASP A 197 -11.42 23.46 8.41
N GLU A 198 -12.41 23.56 7.52
CA GLU A 198 -13.80 23.86 7.90
C GLU A 198 -14.36 22.83 8.90
N MET A 199 -14.15 21.55 8.62
CA MET A 199 -14.71 20.45 9.40
C MET A 199 -13.83 20.08 10.61
N GLN A 200 -12.67 20.69 10.77
CA GLN A 200 -11.68 20.42 11.81
C GLN A 200 -11.31 18.93 11.85
N VAL A 201 -10.89 18.38 10.72
CA VAL A 201 -10.38 17.01 10.60
C VAL A 201 -8.92 17.01 10.18
N PRO A 202 -8.11 16.02 10.61
CA PRO A 202 -6.75 15.89 10.13
C PRO A 202 -6.70 15.74 8.60
N VAL A 203 -5.66 16.32 7.99
CA VAL A 203 -5.38 16.21 6.56
C VAL A 203 -3.95 15.74 6.31
N ILE A 204 -3.81 14.74 5.44
CA ILE A 204 -2.55 14.36 4.84
C ILE A 204 -2.45 15.06 3.48
N ASP A 205 -1.57 16.05 3.35
CA ASP A 205 -1.39 16.79 2.09
C ASP A 205 -0.51 16.02 1.10
N LEU A 206 -1.00 14.85 0.70
CA LEU A 206 -0.30 13.95 -0.21
C LEU A 206 -0.07 14.56 -1.59
N ASN A 207 -0.96 15.45 -2.06
CA ASN A 207 -0.73 16.21 -3.28
C ASN A 207 0.58 17.00 -3.20
N ARG A 208 0.79 17.77 -2.14
CA ARG A 208 2.03 18.55 -1.96
C ARG A 208 3.26 17.65 -1.83
N ALA A 209 3.18 16.59 -1.03
CA ALA A 209 4.30 15.69 -0.80
C ALA A 209 4.67 14.89 -2.06
N SER A 210 3.68 14.36 -2.79
CA SER A 210 3.89 13.67 -4.06
C SER A 210 4.35 14.62 -5.17
N ALA A 211 3.90 15.88 -5.18
CA ALA A 211 4.41 16.89 -6.10
C ALA A 211 5.92 17.13 -5.91
N ALA A 212 6.37 17.23 -4.66
CA ALA A 212 7.79 17.37 -4.35
C ALA A 212 8.60 16.15 -4.81
N LEU A 213 8.10 14.94 -4.54
CA LEU A 213 8.73 13.69 -5.00
C LEU A 213 8.83 13.65 -6.53
N VAL A 214 7.72 13.83 -7.24
CA VAL A 214 7.68 13.72 -8.71
C VAL A 214 8.54 14.81 -9.36
N SER A 215 8.50 16.04 -8.82
CA SER A 215 9.37 17.13 -9.31
C SER A 215 10.85 16.81 -9.12
N SER A 216 11.23 16.18 -8.00
CA SER A 216 12.63 15.79 -7.74
C SER A 216 13.14 14.68 -8.68
N LEU A 217 12.25 13.82 -9.16
CA LEU A 217 12.58 12.76 -10.11
C LEU A 217 12.65 13.27 -11.55
N GLY A 218 11.91 14.33 -11.87
CA GLY A 218 11.78 14.85 -13.22
C GLY A 218 11.07 13.88 -14.18
N PRO A 219 10.93 14.27 -15.47
CA PRO A 219 10.20 13.48 -16.46
C PRO A 219 10.81 12.10 -16.72
N ASP A 220 12.15 11.98 -16.65
CA ASP A 220 12.83 10.71 -16.92
C ASP A 220 12.79 9.75 -15.74
N GLY A 221 12.79 10.27 -14.51
CA GLY A 221 12.77 9.46 -13.28
C GLY A 221 11.38 9.07 -12.81
N ALA A 222 10.36 9.91 -13.04
CA ALA A 222 9.00 9.67 -12.59
C ALA A 222 8.37 8.33 -13.05
N PRO A 223 8.68 7.79 -14.25
CA PRO A 223 8.24 6.45 -14.66
C PRO A 223 8.60 5.32 -13.70
N TYR A 224 9.60 5.46 -12.83
CA TYR A 224 9.89 4.49 -11.76
C TYR A 224 8.69 4.21 -10.85
N LEU A 225 7.81 5.19 -10.67
CA LEU A 225 6.64 5.06 -9.81
C LEU A 225 5.47 4.37 -10.51
N ALA A 226 5.50 4.22 -11.84
CA ALA A 226 4.36 3.77 -12.63
C ALA A 226 4.09 2.27 -12.48
N GLN A 227 2.83 1.88 -12.73
CA GLN A 227 2.38 0.49 -12.67
C GLN A 227 3.03 -0.38 -13.74
N LEU A 228 3.09 0.15 -14.96
CA LEU A 228 3.99 -0.30 -16.01
C LEU A 228 4.88 0.88 -16.39
N ARG A 229 6.16 0.62 -16.61
CA ARG A 229 7.05 1.62 -17.20
C ARG A 229 6.75 1.76 -18.71
N PRO A 230 7.04 2.90 -19.32
CA PRO A 230 6.85 3.10 -20.75
C PRO A 230 7.44 1.97 -21.58
N GLY A 231 6.58 1.28 -22.35
CA GLY A 231 6.96 0.16 -23.20
C GLY A 231 7.00 -1.22 -22.53
N GLU A 232 6.66 -1.32 -21.24
CA GLU A 232 6.45 -2.61 -20.59
C GLU A 232 5.09 -3.21 -20.95
N THR A 233 5.05 -4.52 -21.15
CA THR A 233 3.80 -5.27 -21.29
C THR A 233 3.42 -5.91 -19.95
N PRO A 234 2.13 -6.02 -19.63
CA PRO A 234 1.69 -6.80 -18.49
C PRO A 234 2.24 -8.24 -18.58
N PRO A 235 2.64 -8.84 -17.44
CA PRO A 235 3.10 -10.23 -17.44
C PRO A 235 2.00 -11.12 -18.00
N THR A 236 2.38 -12.00 -18.93
CA THR A 236 1.45 -13.00 -19.46
C THR A 236 1.06 -13.93 -18.32
N PRO A 237 -0.23 -14.08 -18.01
CA PRO A 237 -0.67 -15.04 -17.00
C PRO A 237 -0.14 -16.42 -17.37
N PRO A 238 0.25 -17.27 -16.39
CA PRO A 238 0.64 -18.64 -16.70
C PRO A 238 -0.47 -19.29 -17.53
N THR A 239 -0.08 -19.87 -18.67
CA THR A 239 -0.99 -20.63 -19.53
C THR A 239 -1.60 -21.71 -18.69
N ALA A 240 -2.92 -21.67 -18.49
CA ALA A 240 -3.63 -22.70 -17.73
C ALA A 240 -3.29 -24.06 -18.35
N THR A 241 -2.64 -24.94 -17.59
CA THR A 241 -2.26 -26.30 -18.00
C THR A 241 -3.48 -27.23 -18.07
N GLY A 242 -4.63 -26.73 -18.50
CA GLY A 242 -5.93 -27.40 -18.40
C GLY A 242 -6.58 -27.30 -17.01
N GLU A 243 -5.84 -26.88 -15.98
CA GLU A 243 -6.37 -26.65 -14.62
C GLU A 243 -6.86 -25.21 -14.44
N PRO A 244 -8.04 -24.97 -13.83
CA PRO A 244 -8.51 -23.62 -13.54
C PRO A 244 -7.59 -22.94 -12.52
N GLY A 245 -6.68 -22.10 -13.02
CA GLY A 245 -5.86 -21.20 -12.21
C GLY A 245 -6.66 -20.02 -11.63
N PRO A 246 -6.04 -19.15 -10.83
CA PRO A 246 -6.71 -17.98 -10.27
C PRO A 246 -7.35 -17.13 -11.38
N LEU A 247 -8.67 -16.89 -11.24
CA LEU A 247 -9.47 -16.15 -12.22
C LEU A 247 -9.24 -14.63 -12.16
N TYR A 248 -8.74 -14.14 -11.03
CA TYR A 248 -8.53 -12.72 -10.84
C TYR A 248 -7.22 -12.28 -11.50
N ARG A 249 -7.34 -11.33 -12.44
CA ARG A 249 -6.21 -10.73 -13.15
C ARG A 249 -6.25 -9.22 -12.94
N PHE A 250 -5.09 -8.63 -12.71
CA PHE A 250 -4.95 -7.19 -12.63
C PHE A 250 -4.84 -6.60 -14.03
N ASP A 251 -5.64 -5.57 -14.30
CA ASP A 251 -5.54 -4.72 -15.47
C ASP A 251 -4.45 -3.66 -15.22
N LEU A 252 -3.20 -4.01 -15.56
CA LEU A 252 -2.05 -3.11 -15.38
C LEU A 252 -2.03 -2.05 -16.47
N ARG A 253 -1.68 -0.81 -16.10
CA ARG A 253 -1.74 0.34 -16.99
C ARG A 253 -0.39 1.02 -17.14
N ASP A 254 -0.02 1.31 -18.39
CA ASP A 254 1.05 2.25 -18.73
C ASP A 254 0.43 3.66 -18.81
N ASP A 255 0.35 4.33 -17.67
CA ASP A 255 -0.24 5.66 -17.57
C ASP A 255 0.42 6.52 -16.47
N PRO A 256 0.20 7.85 -16.48
CA PRO A 256 0.85 8.75 -15.51
C PRO A 256 0.15 8.78 -14.14
N THR A 257 -0.76 7.85 -13.85
CA THR A 257 -1.59 7.85 -12.64
C THR A 257 -1.30 6.66 -11.74
N HIS A 258 -1.46 5.44 -12.23
CA HIS A 258 -1.42 4.23 -11.41
C HIS A 258 0.01 3.87 -10.99
N LEU A 259 0.14 3.37 -9.77
CA LEU A 259 1.43 3.05 -9.15
C LEU A 259 1.79 1.58 -9.33
N GLY A 260 3.08 1.32 -9.57
CA GLY A 260 3.67 -0.01 -9.45
C GLY A 260 4.12 -0.29 -8.01
N ASP A 261 4.72 -1.45 -7.74
CA ASP A 261 5.15 -1.80 -6.38
C ASP A 261 6.10 -0.76 -5.77
N GLY A 262 7.11 -0.32 -6.53
CA GLY A 262 8.05 0.72 -6.09
C GLY A 262 7.35 2.07 -5.80
N GLY A 263 6.45 2.49 -6.68
CA GLY A 263 5.66 3.70 -6.50
C GLY A 263 4.70 3.62 -5.31
N ALA A 264 3.98 2.51 -5.17
CA ALA A 264 3.05 2.25 -4.09
C ALA A 264 3.75 2.29 -2.73
N ARG A 265 4.93 1.66 -2.61
CA ARG A 265 5.73 1.71 -1.37
C ARG A 265 6.23 3.11 -1.06
N ARG A 266 6.71 3.86 -2.06
CA ARG A 266 7.23 5.21 -1.84
C ARG A 266 6.15 6.18 -1.38
N ILE A 267 4.97 6.11 -2.00
CA ILE A 267 3.81 6.92 -1.63
C ILE A 267 3.24 6.46 -0.28
N ALA A 268 3.15 5.15 -0.02
CA ALA A 268 2.69 4.61 1.26
C ALA A 268 3.55 5.09 2.45
N ALA A 269 4.88 5.16 2.28
CA ALA A 269 5.78 5.69 3.31
C ALA A 269 5.50 7.17 3.61
N ILE A 270 5.23 7.99 2.59
CA ILE A 270 4.82 9.39 2.78
C ILE A 270 3.51 9.46 3.58
N VAL A 271 2.51 8.67 3.20
CA VAL A 271 1.23 8.64 3.92
C VAL A 271 1.41 8.18 5.37
N ALA A 272 2.23 7.15 5.61
CA ALA A 272 2.50 6.63 6.94
C ALA A 272 3.16 7.67 7.85
N HIS A 273 4.21 8.33 7.35
CA HIS A 273 4.87 9.43 8.05
C HIS A 273 3.88 10.55 8.41
N ASP A 274 3.14 11.06 7.42
CA ASP A 274 2.25 12.21 7.64
C ASP A 274 1.04 11.83 8.49
N LEU A 275 0.53 10.59 8.39
CA LEU A 275 -0.54 10.09 9.25
C LEU A 275 -0.09 9.98 10.71
N ALA A 276 1.14 9.53 10.97
CA ALA A 276 1.67 9.44 12.34
C ALA A 276 1.75 10.81 13.02
N VAL A 277 1.98 11.88 12.24
CA VAL A 277 1.96 13.28 12.70
C VAL A 277 0.52 13.80 12.85
N ALA A 278 -0.31 13.62 11.82
CA ALA A 278 -1.66 14.19 11.76
C ALA A 278 -2.67 13.48 12.67
N ALA A 279 -2.44 12.21 13.00
CA ALA A 279 -3.26 11.40 13.88
C ALA A 279 -2.41 10.75 14.98
N PRO A 280 -2.05 11.49 16.05
CA PRO A 280 -1.15 11.00 17.10
C PRO A 280 -1.62 9.70 17.78
N GLY A 281 -2.94 9.42 17.79
CA GLY A 281 -3.50 8.16 18.29
C GLY A 281 -3.11 6.90 17.50
N LEU A 282 -2.47 7.07 16.33
CA LEU A 282 -1.89 6.02 15.50
C LEU A 282 -0.35 6.00 15.50
N SER A 283 0.32 7.02 16.06
CA SER A 283 1.79 7.17 15.99
C SER A 283 2.58 5.97 16.52
N GLY A 284 2.07 5.28 17.55
CA GLY A 284 2.70 4.09 18.13
C GLY A 284 2.42 2.78 17.39
N VAL A 285 1.60 2.81 16.34
CA VAL A 285 1.19 1.60 15.58
C VAL A 285 1.35 1.77 14.07
N ILE A 286 1.99 2.87 13.64
CA ILE A 286 2.37 3.13 12.26
C ILE A 286 3.89 3.25 12.20
N ALA A 287 4.51 2.51 11.29
CA ALA A 287 5.93 2.63 10.98
C ALA A 287 6.09 3.60 9.78
N PRO A 288 6.71 4.77 9.94
CA PRO A 288 6.95 5.71 8.84
C PRO A 288 8.03 5.23 7.85
#